data_AF-A0AAD8A296-F1
#
_entry.id   AF-A0AAD8A296-F1
#
_cell.length_a   1.000
_cell.length_b   1.000
_cell.length_c   1.000
_cell.angle_alpha   90.00
_cell.angle_beta   90.00
_cell.angle_gamma   90.00
#
_symmetry.space_group_name_H-M   'P 1'
#
loop_
_entity.id
_entity.type
_entity.pdbx_description
1 polymer ?
#
loop_
_entity_poly.entity_id
_entity_poly.type
_entity_poly.pdbx_seq_one_letter_code
_entity_poly.pdbx_strand_id
1 'polypeptide(L)'
;NHNTVAWIKSDSKAILAIHTHMVAHNPRLSVTHNGHNTWKLHVTNVQMNDSGTYMCQINTDPMRSQMGNLDVKIPPDILNDDSPDGGVAPENGSVRLRCKATGLPEPAVMWRREDGNNIVLRHDGGREKQGQSLTY
;
A
#
# COMPACT_ATOMS: atom_id res chain seq x y z
N ASN A 1 12.25 -5.53 -40.41
CA ASN A 1 12.19 -6.14 -39.07
C ASN A 1 11.16 -5.41 -38.22
N HIS A 2 10.13 -6.10 -37.73
CA HIS A 2 9.16 -5.55 -36.78
C HIS A 2 9.38 -6.23 -35.44
N ASN A 3 10.10 -5.56 -34.53
CA ASN A 3 10.25 -6.04 -33.17
C ASN A 3 8.95 -5.76 -32.39
N THR A 4 8.46 -6.74 -31.65
CA THR A 4 7.26 -6.64 -30.81
C THR A 4 7.65 -6.58 -29.35
N VAL A 5 6.89 -5.81 -28.56
CA VAL A 5 7.05 -5.71 -27.12
C VAL A 5 5.97 -6.54 -26.44
N ALA A 6 6.35 -7.40 -25.50
CA ALA A 6 5.46 -8.12 -24.62
C ALA A 6 5.56 -7.57 -23.19
N TRP A 7 4.43 -7.48 -22.51
CA TRP A 7 4.34 -7.13 -21.10
C TRP A 7 4.00 -8.38 -20.29
N ILE A 8 4.78 -8.64 -19.25
CA ILE A 8 4.68 -9.85 -18.43
C ILE A 8 4.69 -9.44 -16.97
N LYS A 9 3.76 -9.96 -16.17
CA LYS A 9 3.83 -9.90 -14.71
C LYS A 9 4.75 -11.03 -14.25
N SER A 10 5.97 -10.66 -13.89
CA SER A 10 7.12 -11.58 -13.78
C SER A 10 7.02 -12.52 -12.57
N ASP A 11 6.42 -12.06 -11.48
CA ASP A 11 6.21 -12.85 -10.26
C ASP A 11 5.22 -14.01 -10.48
N SER A 12 4.15 -13.78 -11.25
CA SER A 12 3.16 -14.79 -11.62
C SER A 12 3.43 -15.47 -12.96
N LYS A 13 4.47 -15.03 -13.68
CA LYS A 13 4.81 -15.47 -15.05
C LYS A 13 3.65 -15.30 -16.04
N ALA A 14 2.73 -14.36 -15.78
CA ALA A 14 1.56 -14.13 -16.61
C ALA A 14 1.88 -13.15 -17.74
N ILE A 15 1.60 -13.54 -19.00
CA ILE A 15 1.66 -12.63 -20.15
C ILE A 15 0.45 -11.71 -20.07
N LEU A 16 0.69 -10.40 -20.01
CA LEU A 16 -0.35 -9.39 -19.92
C LEU A 16 -0.79 -8.92 -21.30
N ALA A 17 0.16 -8.63 -22.17
CA ALA A 17 -0.07 -8.11 -23.51
C ALA A 17 1.10 -8.42 -24.45
N ILE A 18 0.81 -8.48 -25.74
CA ILE A 18 1.80 -8.59 -26.82
C ILE A 18 1.46 -7.53 -27.86
N HIS A 19 2.42 -6.66 -28.17
CA HIS A 19 2.17 -5.44 -28.93
C HIS A 19 1.02 -4.65 -28.27
N THR A 20 -0.04 -4.30 -28.98
CA THR A 20 -1.24 -3.64 -28.44
C THR A 20 -2.36 -4.62 -28.07
N HIS A 21 -2.16 -5.92 -28.30
CA HIS A 21 -3.15 -6.94 -28.01
C HIS A 21 -3.05 -7.41 -26.56
N MET A 22 -4.13 -7.26 -25.80
CA MET A 22 -4.22 -7.74 -24.43
C MET A 22 -4.44 -9.25 -24.40
N VAL A 23 -3.58 -9.97 -23.67
CA VAL A 23 -3.71 -11.41 -23.43
C VAL A 23 -4.40 -11.68 -22.10
N ALA A 24 -4.11 -10.85 -21.09
CA ALA A 24 -4.76 -10.93 -19.79
C ALA A 24 -6.20 -10.39 -19.86
N HIS A 25 -7.13 -11.13 -19.26
CA HIS A 25 -8.53 -10.71 -19.12
C HIS A 25 -8.70 -9.78 -17.89
N ASN A 26 -8.09 -8.60 -17.95
CA ASN A 26 -8.19 -7.59 -16.89
C ASN A 26 -8.51 -6.22 -17.51
N PRO A 27 -9.73 -5.68 -17.33
CA PRO A 27 -10.16 -4.42 -17.95
C PRO A 27 -9.42 -3.19 -17.42
N ARG A 28 -8.67 -3.33 -16.32
CA ARG A 28 -7.84 -2.26 -15.75
C ARG A 28 -6.50 -2.10 -16.48
N LEU A 29 -6.12 -3.08 -17.30
CA LEU A 29 -4.87 -3.06 -18.04
C LEU A 29 -5.09 -2.55 -19.47
N SER A 30 -4.21 -1.67 -19.94
CA SER A 30 -4.15 -1.28 -21.35
C SER A 30 -2.72 -1.00 -21.78
N VAL A 31 -2.46 -1.07 -23.09
CA VAL A 31 -1.15 -0.76 -23.66
C VAL A 31 -1.29 0.35 -24.68
N THR A 32 -0.36 1.31 -24.62
CA THR A 32 -0.22 2.37 -25.63
C THR A 32 1.20 2.40 -26.15
N HIS A 33 1.38 2.84 -27.39
CA HIS A 33 2.71 3.10 -27.95
C HIS A 33 2.69 4.40 -28.74
N ASN A 34 3.84 5.04 -28.86
CA ASN A 34 3.98 6.33 -29.57
C ASN A 34 4.32 6.17 -31.06
N GLY A 35 4.22 4.96 -31.63
CA GLY A 35 4.63 4.66 -33.02
C GLY A 35 6.14 4.63 -33.29
N HIS A 36 6.97 5.15 -32.38
CA HIS A 36 8.42 5.24 -32.58
C HIS A 36 9.19 4.19 -31.77
N ASN A 37 9.22 4.32 -30.44
CA ASN A 37 10.15 3.58 -29.59
C ASN A 37 9.66 3.37 -28.15
N THR A 38 8.52 3.94 -27.78
CA THR A 38 8.05 3.92 -26.39
C THR A 38 6.74 3.14 -26.31
N TRP A 39 6.74 2.13 -25.46
CA TRP A 39 5.59 1.31 -25.11
C TRP A 39 5.28 1.53 -23.63
N LYS A 40 4.00 1.68 -23.29
CA LYS A 40 3.53 1.91 -21.93
C LYS A 40 2.41 0.94 -21.60
N LEU A 41 2.57 0.18 -20.52
CA LEU A 41 1.49 -0.53 -19.85
C LEU A 41 0.85 0.42 -18.83
N HIS A 42 -0.46 0.53 -18.88
CA HIS A 42 -1.27 1.30 -17.94
C HIS A 42 -2.05 0.35 -17.04
N VAL A 43 -2.11 0.68 -15.75
CA VAL A 43 -2.93 0.00 -14.76
C VAL A 43 -3.84 1.06 -14.14
N THR A 44 -5.13 1.02 -14.45
CA THR A 44 -6.13 1.94 -13.88
C THR A 44 -6.76 1.35 -12.63
N ASN A 45 -7.29 2.20 -11.74
CA ASN A 45 -7.89 1.78 -10.46
C ASN A 45 -7.00 0.74 -9.74
N VAL A 46 -5.77 1.15 -9.43
CA VAL A 46 -4.72 0.29 -8.89
C VAL A 46 -5.15 -0.32 -7.56
N GLN A 47 -4.89 -1.61 -7.39
CA GLN A 47 -5.24 -2.42 -6.23
C GLN A 47 -3.98 -3.02 -5.60
N MET A 48 -4.08 -3.44 -4.34
CA MET A 48 -2.96 -4.05 -3.60
C MET A 48 -2.34 -5.24 -4.36
N ASN A 49 -3.15 -6.04 -5.05
CA ASN A 49 -2.70 -7.22 -5.80
C ASN A 49 -1.97 -6.88 -7.13
N ASP A 50 -1.97 -5.62 -7.55
CA ASP A 50 -1.19 -5.18 -8.70
C ASP A 50 0.28 -5.01 -8.33
N SER A 51 0.61 -4.80 -7.05
CA SER A 51 2.00 -4.80 -6.59
C SER A 51 2.74 -6.04 -7.11
N GLY A 52 3.99 -5.84 -7.52
CA GLY A 52 4.78 -6.90 -8.12
C GLY A 52 5.82 -6.41 -9.11
N THR A 53 6.53 -7.37 -9.70
CA THR A 53 7.53 -7.11 -10.73
C THR A 53 6.91 -7.24 -12.12
N TYR A 54 7.00 -6.19 -12.92
CA TYR A 54 6.57 -6.16 -14.30
C TYR A 54 7.80 -6.18 -15.22
N MET A 55 7.70 -6.90 -16.33
CA MET A 55 8.76 -7.04 -17.32
C MET A 55 8.23 -6.60 -18.69
N CYS A 56 9.01 -5.77 -19.37
CA CYS A 56 8.88 -5.58 -20.81
C CYS A 56 9.93 -6.45 -21.52
N GLN A 57 9.52 -7.17 -22.55
CA GLN A 57 10.35 -8.09 -23.30
C GLN A 57 10.23 -7.81 -24.80
N ILE A 58 11.34 -7.85 -25.53
CA ILE A 58 11.41 -7.61 -26.96
C ILE A 58 11.91 -8.87 -27.66
N ASN A 59 11.23 -9.29 -28.73
CA ASN A 59 11.54 -10.49 -29.53
C ASN A 59 12.81 -10.36 -30.40
N THR A 60 13.84 -9.67 -29.93
CA THR A 60 15.16 -9.65 -30.58
C THR A 60 15.85 -11.01 -30.47
N ASP A 61 16.89 -11.23 -31.26
CA ASP A 61 17.79 -12.37 -31.12
C ASP A 61 19.21 -11.87 -30.81
N PRO A 62 19.75 -12.07 -29.58
CA PRO A 62 19.09 -12.69 -28.43
C PRO A 62 17.97 -11.80 -27.86
N MET A 63 17.04 -12.42 -27.13
CA MET A 63 15.89 -11.73 -26.53
C MET A 63 16.35 -10.72 -25.47
N ARG A 64 15.77 -9.52 -25.50
CA ARG A 64 16.06 -8.44 -24.54
C ARG A 64 14.87 -8.19 -23.63
N SER A 65 15.12 -7.87 -22.36
CA SER A 65 14.07 -7.53 -21.41
C SER A 65 14.54 -6.49 -20.38
N GLN A 66 13.58 -5.81 -19.77
CA GLN A 66 13.80 -4.92 -18.63
C GLN A 66 12.67 -5.11 -17.63
N MET A 67 13.01 -5.05 -16.34
CA MET A 67 12.06 -5.22 -15.23
C MET A 67 11.88 -3.92 -14.45
N GLY A 68 10.71 -3.74 -13.84
CA GLY A 68 10.40 -2.66 -12.92
C GLY A 68 9.41 -3.13 -11.86
N ASN A 69 9.52 -2.57 -10.65
CA ASN A 69 8.65 -2.93 -9.53
C ASN A 69 7.56 -1.88 -9.36
N LEU A 70 6.32 -2.36 -9.27
CA LEU A 70 5.17 -1.56 -8.86
C LEU A 70 4.92 -1.82 -7.37
N ASP A 71 5.00 -0.77 -6.57
CA ASP A 71 4.76 -0.80 -5.12
C ASP A 71 3.51 0.05 -4.80
N VAL A 72 2.40 -0.62 -4.53
CA VAL A 72 1.12 0.03 -4.24
C VAL A 72 1.03 0.35 -2.75
N LYS A 73 0.75 1.62 -2.43
CA LYS A 73 0.52 2.09 -1.07
C LYS A 73 -0.97 2.31 -0.81
N ILE A 74 -1.39 2.04 0.41
CA ILE A 74 -2.77 2.22 0.86
C ILE A 74 -2.74 3.24 2.01
N PRO A 75 -3.49 4.36 1.89
CA PRO A 75 -3.55 5.36 2.94
C PRO A 75 -4.12 4.78 4.24
N PRO A 76 -3.77 5.36 5.41
CA PRO A 76 -4.34 4.93 6.67
C PRO A 76 -5.85 5.14 6.75
N ASP A 77 -6.58 4.18 7.30
CA ASP A 77 -8.00 4.27 7.63
C ASP A 77 -8.24 3.84 9.09
N ILE A 78 -8.88 4.71 9.88
CA ILE A 78 -9.13 4.46 11.31
C ILE A 78 -10.36 3.56 11.42
N LEU A 79 -10.17 2.38 12.01
CA LEU A 79 -11.26 1.45 12.24
C LEU A 79 -12.11 1.92 13.42
N ASN A 80 -13.42 1.96 13.20
CA ASN A 80 -14.36 2.13 14.30
C ASN A 80 -14.27 0.91 15.22
N ASP A 81 -13.92 1.15 16.48
CA ASP A 81 -13.93 0.14 17.52
C ASP A 81 -15.21 0.33 18.36
N ASP A 82 -16.22 -0.50 18.12
CA ASP A 82 -17.51 -0.48 18.86
C ASP A 82 -17.38 -1.07 20.28
N SER A 83 -16.16 -1.27 20.78
CA SER A 83 -15.97 -1.89 22.08
C SER A 83 -16.40 -0.97 23.24
N PRO A 84 -17.14 -1.48 24.23
CA PRO A 84 -17.76 -0.69 25.30
C PRO A 84 -16.79 -0.10 26.33
N ASP A 85 -15.48 -0.24 26.16
CA ASP A 85 -14.47 0.17 27.16
C ASP A 85 -14.08 1.66 27.09
N GLY A 86 -14.58 2.43 26.12
CA GLY A 86 -14.05 3.75 25.79
C GLY A 86 -15.01 4.90 26.09
N GLY A 87 -14.82 5.60 27.21
CA GLY A 87 -15.30 6.98 27.31
C GLY A 87 -15.49 7.51 28.73
N VAL A 88 -15.78 6.64 29.70
CA VAL A 88 -16.10 7.06 31.07
C VAL A 88 -15.44 6.13 32.07
N ALA A 89 -14.65 6.71 32.97
CA ALA A 89 -14.17 6.06 34.18
C ALA A 89 -14.50 6.97 35.38
N PRO A 90 -14.76 6.40 36.57
CA PRO A 90 -14.89 7.20 37.78
C PRO A 90 -13.57 7.93 38.08
N GLU A 91 -13.63 8.98 38.90
CA GLU A 91 -12.42 9.60 39.41
C GLU A 91 -11.51 8.54 40.06
N ASN A 92 -10.22 8.56 39.75
CA ASN A 92 -9.24 7.56 40.17
C ASN A 92 -9.46 6.14 39.60
N GLY A 93 -10.41 5.96 38.68
CA GLY A 93 -10.55 4.77 37.87
C GLY A 93 -9.54 4.70 36.72
N SER A 94 -9.50 3.55 36.05
CA SER A 94 -8.65 3.33 34.87
C SER A 94 -9.51 3.27 33.60
N VAL A 95 -9.03 3.86 32.51
CA VAL A 95 -9.63 3.78 31.18
C VAL A 95 -8.58 3.37 30.17
N ARG A 96 -8.97 2.55 29.19
CA ARG A 96 -8.10 2.14 28.09
C ARG A 96 -8.62 2.72 26.78
N LEU A 97 -7.85 3.64 26.21
CA LEU A 97 -8.12 4.15 24.87
C LEU A 97 -7.52 3.19 23.83
N ARG A 98 -8.33 2.80 22.85
CA ARG A 98 -7.92 1.94 21.73
C ARG A 98 -8.16 2.68 20.43
N CYS A 99 -7.19 2.57 19.52
CA CYS A 99 -7.29 3.08 18.17
C CYS A 99 -6.59 2.07 17.28
N LYS A 100 -7.31 1.51 16.32
CA LYS A 100 -6.77 0.62 15.30
C LYS A 100 -6.88 1.34 13.96
N ALA A 101 -5.84 1.26 13.16
CA ALA A 101 -5.86 1.78 11.81
C ALA A 101 -5.35 0.71 10.86
N THR A 102 -5.90 0.68 9.65
CA THR A 102 -5.40 -0.15 8.54
C THR A 102 -4.64 0.74 7.57
N GLY A 103 -3.76 0.17 6.75
CA GLY A 103 -2.96 0.92 5.77
C GLY A 103 -1.78 0.09 5.28
N LEU A 104 -1.14 0.53 4.21
CA LEU A 104 0.08 -0.10 3.69
C LEU A 104 1.08 0.99 3.25
N PRO A 105 2.23 1.17 3.94
CA PRO A 105 2.69 0.37 5.09
C PRO A 105 1.78 0.50 6.32
N GLU A 106 1.94 -0.40 7.28
CA GLU A 106 1.18 -0.38 8.52
C GLU A 106 1.30 0.98 9.24
N PRO A 107 0.18 1.65 9.58
CA PRO A 107 0.21 2.98 10.13
C PRO A 107 0.63 3.00 11.61
N ALA A 108 1.45 3.98 11.98
CA ALA A 108 1.74 4.26 13.38
C ALA A 108 0.58 5.01 14.05
N VAL A 109 0.19 4.60 15.26
CA VAL A 109 -0.86 5.25 16.05
C VAL A 109 -0.20 6.09 17.16
N MET A 110 -0.59 7.36 17.22
CA MET A 110 -0.10 8.30 18.24
C MET A 110 -1.27 9.02 18.91
N TRP A 111 -1.19 9.15 20.24
CA TRP A 111 -2.18 9.85 21.04
C TRP A 111 -1.71 11.26 21.39
N ARG A 112 -2.64 12.22 21.35
CA ARG A 112 -2.43 13.59 21.82
C ARG A 112 -3.68 14.09 22.51
N ARG A 113 -3.52 15.01 23.47
CA ARG A 113 -4.65 15.77 24.00
C ARG A 113 -4.98 16.91 23.05
N GLU A 114 -6.27 17.19 22.88
CA GLU A 114 -6.74 18.28 22.03
C GLU A 114 -6.31 19.66 22.58
N ASP A 115 -6.24 19.80 23.90
CA ASP A 115 -5.77 21.01 24.59
C ASP A 115 -4.25 21.23 24.51
N GLY A 116 -3.51 20.35 23.82
CA GLY A 116 -2.06 20.42 23.67
C GLY A 116 -1.27 20.08 24.94
N ASN A 117 -1.93 19.73 26.05
CA ASN A 117 -1.26 19.32 27.27
C ASN A 117 -0.70 17.90 27.15
N ASN A 118 0.28 17.58 28.01
CA ASN A 118 0.85 16.24 28.05
C ASN A 118 -0.17 15.21 28.59
N ILE A 119 -0.15 14.01 28.01
CA ILE A 119 -0.81 12.83 28.58
C ILE A 119 0.06 12.36 29.76
N VAL A 120 -0.54 12.28 30.95
CA VAL A 120 0.14 11.79 32.16
C VAL A 120 -0.33 10.36 32.42
N LEU A 121 0.55 9.39 32.17
CA LEU A 121 0.29 8.01 32.52
C LEU A 121 0.68 7.80 33.99
N ARG A 122 -0.28 7.37 34.81
CA ARG A 122 -0.05 7.01 36.21
C ARG A 122 0.17 5.51 36.27
N HIS A 123 1.40 5.09 36.59
CA HIS A 123 1.70 3.70 36.92
C HIS A 123 1.99 3.59 38.42
N ASP A 124 1.84 2.41 38.99
CA ASP A 124 1.89 2.12 40.44
C ASP A 124 3.29 2.29 41.08
N GLY A 125 4.22 2.96 40.38
CA GLY A 125 5.60 3.19 40.80
C GLY A 125 6.26 4.49 40.31
N GLY A 126 5.54 5.44 39.69
CA GLY A 126 6.11 6.73 39.28
C GLY A 126 5.37 7.42 38.14
N ARG A 127 5.57 8.75 38.01
CA ARG A 127 5.05 9.58 36.91
C ARG A 127 6.04 9.58 35.75
N GLU A 128 5.71 8.93 34.64
CA GLU A 128 6.50 9.03 33.41
C GLU A 128 5.74 9.87 32.37
N LYS A 129 6.42 10.86 31.79
CA LYS A 129 5.89 11.62 30.65
C LYS A 129 6.32 10.90 29.39
N GLN A 130 5.40 10.23 28.72
CA GLN A 130 5.70 9.58 27.44
C GLN A 130 5.01 10.32 26.30
N GLY A 131 5.81 10.86 25.37
CA GLY A 131 5.38 11.05 23.99
C GLY A 131 5.47 9.69 23.31
N GLN A 132 4.48 8.82 23.55
CA GLN A 132 4.57 7.43 23.13
C GLN A 132 3.90 7.22 21.78
N SER A 133 4.72 7.02 20.76
CA SER A 133 4.36 6.21 19.59
C SER A 133 4.34 4.76 20.06
N LEU A 134 3.15 4.24 20.36
CA LEU A 134 2.96 2.81 20.63
C LEU A 134 2.56 2.16 19.31
N THR A 135 3.54 1.58 18.62
CA THR A 135 3.29 0.60 17.57
C THR A 135 2.86 -0.68 18.29
N TYR A 136 1.64 -1.15 18.02
CA TYR A 136 1.17 -2.46 18.48
C TYR A 136 1.74 -3.57 17.58
#